data_AF-A0A6G0VPC9-F1
#
_entry.id   AF-A0A6G0VPC9-F1
#
_cell.length_a   1.000
_cell.length_b   1.000
_cell.length_c   1.000
_cell.angle_alpha   90.00
_cell.angle_beta   90.00
_cell.angle_gamma   90.00
#
_symmetry.space_group_name_H-M   'P 1'
#
loop_
_entity.id
_entity.type
_entity.pdbx_description
1 polymer ?
#
loop_
_entity_poly.entity_id
_entity_poly.type
_entity_poly.pdbx_seq_one_letter_code
_entity_poly.pdbx_strand_id
1 'polypeptide(L)'
;MGANIKERENVQLKHTYEVQNYNGCETWALNKKEETALEAFEMWCWRKMEKLKWTELKTNEEVLDLVKEKRKFLNNLRCRLWHMIGHTLRHNEELHSLILE
;
A
#
# COMPACT_ATOMS: atom_id res chain seq x y z
N MET A 1 1.04 8.04 -24.17
CA MET A 1 1.86 6.82 -24.04
C MET A 1 1.73 6.36 -22.59
N GLY A 2 0.67 5.60 -22.30
CA GLY A 2 0.42 5.11 -20.94
C GLY A 2 1.36 3.96 -20.62
N ALA A 3 1.89 3.93 -19.40
CA ALA A 3 2.69 2.80 -18.92
C ALA A 3 1.95 1.48 -19.15
N ASN A 4 2.67 0.44 -19.56
CA ASN A 4 2.09 -0.88 -19.81
C ASN A 4 1.45 -1.41 -18.51
N ILE A 5 0.30 -2.09 -18.60
CA ILE A 5 -0.43 -2.61 -17.44
C ILE A 5 0.49 -3.44 -16.51
N LYS A 6 1.42 -4.20 -17.10
CA LYS A 6 2.41 -4.99 -16.34
C LYS A 6 3.44 -4.13 -15.60
N GLU A 7 3.81 -2.98 -16.15
CA GLU A 7 4.72 -2.05 -15.48
C GLU A 7 4.02 -1.39 -14.30
N ARG A 8 2.73 -1.07 -14.43
CA ARG A 8 1.90 -0.53 -13.34
C ARG A 8 1.77 -1.54 -12.18
N GLU A 9 1.51 -2.80 -12.50
CA GLU A 9 1.47 -3.88 -11.51
C GLU A 9 2.82 -4.07 -10.81
N ASN A 10 3.93 -4.06 -11.55
CA ASN A 10 5.27 -4.20 -10.98
C ASN A 10 5.65 -3.02 -10.07
N VAL A 11 5.28 -1.79 -10.43
CA VAL A 11 5.50 -0.61 -9.58
C VAL A 11 4.68 -0.72 -8.30
N GLN A 12 3.41 -1.13 -8.39
CA GLN A 12 2.55 -1.32 -7.23
C GLN A 12 3.13 -2.39 -6.29
N LEU A 13 3.57 -3.53 -6.84
CA LEU A 13 4.20 -4.60 -6.07
C LEU A 13 5.47 -4.11 -5.37
N LYS A 14 6.38 -3.46 -6.11
CA LYS A 14 7.63 -2.93 -5.57
C LYS A 14 7.37 -1.93 -4.43
N HIS A 15 6.41 -1.05 -4.61
CA HIS A 15 6.01 -0.07 -3.62
C HIS A 15 5.44 -0.71 -2.35
N THR A 16 4.64 -1.77 -2.49
CA THR A 16 4.13 -2.52 -1.33
C THR A 16 5.28 -3.18 -0.57
N TYR A 17 6.30 -3.71 -1.26
CA TYR A 17 7.49 -4.26 -0.61
C TYR A 17 8.34 -3.19 0.08
N GLU A 18 8.52 -2.02 -0.54
CA GLU A 18 9.26 -0.90 0.06
C GLU A 18 8.58 -0.40 1.34
N VAL A 19 7.25 -0.23 1.33
CA VAL A 19 6.48 0.14 2.53
C VAL A 19 6.49 -0.95 3.58
N GLN A 20 6.38 -2.22 3.18
CA GLN A 20 6.43 -3.34 4.11
C GLN A 20 7.80 -3.48 4.78
N ASN A 21 8.89 -3.18 4.08
CA ASN A 21 10.24 -3.13 4.66
C ASN A 21 10.44 -1.87 5.53
N TYR A 22 9.93 -0.71 5.10
CA TYR A 22 10.02 0.53 5.85
C TYR A 22 9.21 0.50 7.15
N ASN A 23 8.01 -0.08 7.11
CA ASN A 23 7.15 -0.33 8.28
C ASN A 23 7.48 -1.67 8.98
N GLY A 24 8.51 -2.37 8.52
CA GLY A 24 8.77 -3.79 8.75
C GLY A 24 9.32 -4.19 10.11
N CYS A 25 9.01 -3.45 11.18
CA CYS A 25 9.41 -3.90 12.52
C CYS A 25 8.42 -3.55 13.65
N GLU A 26 7.58 -2.51 13.52
CA GLU A 26 6.84 -1.99 14.70
C GLU A 26 5.34 -1.73 14.49
N THR A 27 4.84 -1.72 13.26
CA THR A 27 3.47 -1.24 12.98
C THR A 27 2.51 -2.38 12.63
N TRP A 28 2.22 -3.24 13.60
CA TRP A 28 1.22 -4.32 13.48
C TRP A 28 -0.23 -3.78 13.51
N ALA A 29 -0.41 -2.55 13.98
CA ALA A 29 -1.66 -1.81 13.95
C ALA A 29 -1.46 -0.51 13.17
N LEU A 30 -2.04 -0.43 11.96
CA LEU A 30 -2.09 0.82 11.22
C LEU A 30 -3.04 1.78 11.92
N ASN A 31 -2.51 2.89 12.43
CA ASN A 31 -3.30 4.00 12.94
C ASN A 31 -3.97 4.75 11.79
N LYS A 32 -5.11 5.42 12.03
CA LYS A 32 -5.78 6.28 11.02
C LYS A 32 -4.83 7.30 10.38
N LYS A 33 -3.87 7.81 11.14
CA LYS A 33 -2.84 8.75 10.64
C LYS A 33 -1.94 8.09 9.61
N GLU A 34 -1.55 6.84 9.85
CA GLU A 34 -0.71 6.06 8.94
C GLU A 34 -1.52 5.63 7.72
N GLU A 35 -2.78 5.20 7.88
CA GLU A 35 -3.69 4.94 6.76
C GLU A 35 -3.79 6.15 5.82
N THR A 36 -4.01 7.35 6.37
CA THR A 36 -4.08 8.59 5.60
C THR A 36 -2.76 8.93 4.91
N ALA A 37 -1.63 8.72 5.59
CA ALA A 37 -0.31 8.92 4.99
C ALA A 37 -0.05 7.96 3.82
N LEU A 38 -0.46 6.70 3.96
CA LEU A 38 -0.34 5.68 2.91
C LEU A 38 -1.24 6.00 1.71
N GLU A 39 -2.45 6.50 1.92
CA GLU A 39 -3.30 6.97 0.83
C GLU A 39 -2.69 8.17 0.09
N ALA A 40 -2.14 9.14 0.83
CA ALA A 40 -1.44 10.28 0.22
C ALA A 40 -0.20 9.84 -0.57
N PHE A 41 0.50 8.82 -0.09
CA PHE A 41 1.65 8.23 -0.75
C PHE A 41 1.27 7.48 -2.04
N GLU A 42 0.19 6.69 -2.02
CA GLU A 42 -0.38 6.05 -3.21
C GLU A 42 -0.71 7.11 -4.28
N MET A 43 -1.34 8.21 -3.88
CA MET A 43 -1.65 9.32 -4.80
C MET A 43 -0.40 10.01 -5.36
N TRP A 44 0.65 10.19 -4.54
CA TRP A 44 1.92 10.75 -4.99
C TRP A 44 2.58 9.87 -6.06
N CYS A 45 2.55 8.55 -5.88
CA CYS A 45 3.06 7.60 -6.86
C CYS A 45 2.30 7.64 -8.18
N TRP A 46 0.97 7.72 -8.16
CA TRP A 46 0.17 7.88 -9.38
C TRP A 46 0.50 9.18 -10.12
N ARG A 47 0.65 10.30 -9.40
CA ARG A 47 1.06 11.57 -10.01
C ARG A 47 2.46 11.51 -10.64
N LYS A 48 3.39 10.79 -10.02
CA LYS A 48 4.74 10.58 -10.57
C LYS A 48 4.72 9.68 -11.80
N MET A 49 3.95 8.58 -11.78
CA MET A 49 3.82 7.66 -12.91
C MET A 49 3.18 8.31 -14.13
N GLU A 50 2.08 9.03 -13.93
CA GLU A 50 1.38 9.76 -15.01
C GLU A 50 2.06 11.09 -15.37
N LYS A 51 3.21 11.41 -14.73
CA LYS A 51 4.00 12.63 -14.94
C LYS A 51 3.15 13.91 -14.84
N LEU A 52 2.12 13.89 -13.99
CA LEU A 52 1.22 15.01 -13.78
C LEU A 52 1.99 16.15 -13.16
N LYS A 53 1.94 17.32 -13.81
CA LYS A 53 2.54 18.53 -13.25
C LYS A 53 1.64 19.03 -12.10
N TRP A 54 2.27 19.56 -11.06
CA TRP A 54 1.55 20.20 -9.95
C TRP A 54 0.67 21.38 -10.44
N THR A 55 1.03 21.99 -11.57
CA THR A 55 0.31 23.09 -12.23
C THR A 55 -1.06 22.69 -12.78
N GLU A 56 -1.31 21.42 -13.02
CA GLU A 56 -2.60 20.96 -13.54
C GLU A 56 -3.70 20.92 -12.46
N LEU A 57 -3.34 21.16 -11.18
CA LEU A 57 -4.27 21.30 -10.04
C LEU A 57 -5.34 20.19 -9.99
N LYS A 58 -4.99 18.99 -10.46
CA LYS A 58 -5.92 17.86 -10.53
C LYS A 58 -6.24 17.34 -9.14
N THR A 59 -7.52 17.15 -8.88
CA THR A 59 -8.02 16.52 -7.64
C THR A 59 -7.58 15.05 -7.58
N ASN A 60 -7.60 14.46 -6.38
CA ASN A 60 -7.22 13.05 -6.24
C ASN A 60 -8.18 12.10 -6.98
N GLU A 61 -9.45 12.48 -7.11
CA GLU A 61 -10.46 11.72 -7.85
C GLU A 61 -10.18 11.73 -9.35
N GLU A 62 -9.87 12.89 -9.93
CA GLU A 62 -9.50 12.99 -11.35
C GLU A 62 -8.24 12.17 -11.68
N VAL A 63 -7.26 12.13 -10.77
CA VAL A 63 -6.05 11.31 -10.95
C VAL A 63 -6.41 9.83 -10.99
N LEU A 64 -7.32 9.36 -10.15
CA LEU A 64 -7.77 7.96 -10.15
C LEU A 64 -8.58 7.62 -11.42
N ASP A 65 -9.42 8.55 -11.90
CA ASP A 65 -10.15 8.40 -13.15
C ASP A 65 -9.23 8.33 -14.38
N LEU A 66 -8.15 9.12 -14.39
CA LEU A 66 -7.13 9.07 -15.44
C LEU A 66 -6.40 7.73 -15.47
N VAL A 67 -6.03 7.22 -14.29
CA VAL A 67 -5.36 5.92 -14.17
C VAL A 67 -6.34 4.77 -14.46
N LYS A 68 -7.65 5.03 -14.33
CA LYS A 68 -8.76 4.05 -14.36
C LYS A 68 -8.59 2.94 -13.33
N GLU A 69 -8.02 3.27 -12.19
CA GLU A 69 -7.66 2.31 -11.15
C GLU A 69 -8.24 2.75 -9.80
N LYS A 70 -8.59 1.77 -8.97
CA LYS A 70 -9.10 2.02 -7.62
C LYS A 70 -7.96 1.96 -6.61
N ARG A 71 -8.12 2.67 -5.48
CA ARG A 71 -7.21 2.51 -4.34
C ARG A 71 -7.18 1.05 -3.91
N LYS A 72 -6.02 0.42 -4.11
CA LYS A 72 -5.80 -1.01 -3.81
C LYS A 72 -4.65 -1.19 -2.82
N PHE A 73 -3.81 -0.17 -2.64
CA PHE A 73 -2.60 -0.28 -1.85
C PHE A 73 -2.86 -0.68 -0.40
N LEU A 74 -3.74 0.04 0.28
CA LEU A 74 -4.05 -0.20 1.69
C LEU A 74 -4.69 -1.58 1.90
N ASN A 75 -5.59 -1.99 1.01
CA ASN A 75 -6.23 -3.31 1.06
C ASN A 75 -5.22 -4.45 0.81
N ASN A 76 -4.30 -4.29 -0.15
CA ASN A 76 -3.25 -5.27 -0.41
C ASN A 76 -2.30 -5.40 0.80
N LEU A 77 -1.93 -4.28 1.42
CA LEU A 77 -1.09 -4.28 2.62
C LEU A 77 -1.78 -5.02 3.77
N ARG A 78 -3.08 -4.73 4.01
CA ARG A 78 -3.90 -5.45 4.99
C ARG A 78 -3.97 -6.94 4.70
N CYS A 79 -4.26 -7.33 3.46
CA CYS A 79 -4.33 -8.74 3.09
C CYS A 79 -3.01 -9.47 3.34
N ARG A 80 -1.87 -8.85 3.03
CA ARG A 80 -0.54 -9.43 3.31
C ARG A 80 -0.25 -9.53 4.81
N LEU A 81 -0.60 -8.50 5.57
CA LEU A 81 -0.47 -8.52 7.03
C LEU A 81 -1.28 -9.68 7.62
N TRP A 82 -2.53 -9.83 7.21
CA TRP A 82 -3.38 -10.95 7.63
C TRP A 82 -2.85 -12.31 7.18
N HIS A 83 -2.27 -12.40 5.99
CA HIS A 83 -1.66 -13.64 5.51
C HIS A 83 -0.45 -14.02 6.36
N MET A 84 0.39 -13.04 6.71
CA MET A 84 1.54 -13.22 7.61
C MET A 84 1.09 -13.62 9.02
N ILE A 85 0.08 -12.95 9.58
CA ILE A 85 -0.55 -13.34 10.85
C ILE A 85 -1.06 -14.79 10.75
N GLY A 86 -1.76 -15.14 9.67
CA GLY A 86 -2.22 -16.49 9.43
C GLY A 86 -1.09 -17.52 9.33
N HIS A 87 0.08 -17.16 8.79
CA HIS A 87 1.26 -18.01 8.81
C HIS A 87 1.85 -18.17 10.21
N THR A 88 2.00 -17.06 10.95
CA THR A 88 2.52 -17.07 12.33
C THR A 88 1.61 -17.87 13.24
N LEU A 89 0.29 -17.68 13.17
CA LEU A 89 -0.68 -18.41 14.00
C LEU A 89 -0.76 -19.90 13.67
N ARG A 90 -0.41 -20.31 12.44
CA ARG A 90 -0.33 -21.73 12.07
C ARG A 90 0.93 -22.43 12.62
N HIS A 91 1.88 -21.71 13.20
CA HIS A 91 3.07 -22.26 13.84
C HIS A 91 3.14 -21.85 15.31
N ASN A 92 3.56 -22.80 16.15
CA ASN A 92 3.95 -22.67 17.55
C ASN A 92 2.90 -22.08 18.53
N GLU A 93 2.45 -22.92 19.47
CA GLU A 93 1.59 -22.51 20.60
C GLU A 93 2.27 -21.46 21.50
N GLU A 94 3.62 -21.36 21.47
CA GLU A 94 4.42 -20.44 22.29
C GLU A 94 4.37 -18.97 21.84
N LEU A 95 4.06 -18.71 20.56
CA LEU A 95 3.99 -17.33 20.03
C LEU A 95 2.61 -16.70 20.22
N HIS A 96 1.58 -17.52 20.47
CA HIS A 96 0.20 -17.05 20.59
C HIS A 96 0.01 -16.19 21.84
N SER A 97 0.71 -16.50 22.93
CA SER A 97 0.67 -15.72 24.17
C SER A 97 1.35 -14.36 24.04
N LEU A 98 2.38 -14.22 23.20
CA LEU A 98 3.10 -12.94 22.99
C LEU A 98 2.34 -11.98 22.06
N ILE A 99 1.44 -12.49 21.23
CA ILE A 99 0.68 -11.71 20.23
C ILE A 99 -0.70 -11.27 20.78
N LEU A 100 -1.21 -11.94 21.81
CA LEU A 100 -2.56 -11.71 22.38
C LEU A 100 -2.57 -10.95 23.72
N GLU A 101 -1.40 -10.62 24.28
CA GLU A 101 -1.24 -9.61 25.36
C GLU A 101 -1.13 -8.19 24.80
#